data_AF-A0A2N6EF81-F1
#
_entry.id   AF-A0A2N6EF81-F1
#
_cell.length_a   1.000
_cell.length_b   1.000
_cell.length_c   1.000
_cell.angle_alpha   90.00
_cell.angle_beta   90.00
_cell.angle_gamma   90.00
#
_symmetry.space_group_name_H-M   'P 1'
#
loop_
_entity.id
_entity.type
_entity.pdbx_description
1 polymer ?
#
loop_
_entity_poly.entity_id
_entity_poly.type
_entity_poly.pdbx_seq_one_letter_code
_entity_poly.pdbx_strand_id
1 'polypeptide(L)'
;MTKLEEAAGIRVGGALRVNYGLTDWSESSKDKGGDFAFDTFRLDLNGEVGKMILSAQYRWYPEYDFDTIHHGYIGYNFTEDLQGQIGVHQVPFGIQPYASHNFWFSGAYYVGLEDDYDMGLKLLYTPGPWGITAAFYKNAELGNPSELGRYSVDLVTDGTGLNEEVNQENLRVAYTFEHGDLGSTELGLSGEYGQTYNANSGGKGDHWAGAAHLVGNYGNFNLHLEYAEYDYDLADPADGDTIRLGAYSFAWDAPAEASIGIVNLAYTVPVSWGPISSVTLYSDNTIIEPEAGAFDTAWQNVLGAMIAAGPVYTYVDVISGENMIFMNGNPTAPDGERNTRLNINFGYYF
;
A
#
# COMPACT_ATOMS: atom_id res chain seq x y z
N MET A 1 18.75 -21.87 26.75
CA MET A 1 20.06 -21.43 26.27
C MET A 1 19.92 -19.97 25.86
N THR A 2 20.73 -19.13 26.47
CA THR A 2 20.70 -17.67 26.58
C THR A 2 20.66 -16.93 25.23
N LYS A 3 19.52 -16.30 24.89
CA LYS A 3 19.38 -15.28 23.82
C LYS A 3 19.02 -13.88 24.36
N LEU A 4 18.81 -13.75 25.67
CA LEU A 4 18.30 -12.50 26.28
C LEU A 4 19.38 -11.43 26.51
N GLU A 5 20.66 -11.81 26.63
CA GLU A 5 21.75 -10.84 26.86
C GLU A 5 22.31 -10.22 25.55
N GLU A 6 21.92 -10.72 24.38
CA GLU A 6 22.30 -10.19 23.05
C GLU A 6 21.19 -9.36 22.37
N ALA A 7 20.17 -8.91 23.09
CA ALA A 7 19.20 -7.92 22.59
C ALA A 7 19.80 -6.50 22.47
N ALA A 8 21.12 -6.37 22.50
CA ALA A 8 21.85 -5.15 22.18
C ALA A 8 21.78 -4.90 20.67
N GLY A 9 20.69 -4.30 20.20
CA GLY A 9 20.53 -3.94 18.79
C GLY A 9 19.08 -3.86 18.31
N ILE A 10 18.14 -4.53 18.99
CA ILE A 10 16.72 -4.50 18.65
C ILE A 10 16.02 -3.38 19.40
N ARG A 11 15.40 -2.47 18.65
CA ARG A 11 14.54 -1.40 19.16
C ARG A 11 13.08 -1.84 19.11
N VAL A 12 12.36 -1.49 20.17
CA VAL A 12 10.90 -1.56 20.20
C VAL A 12 10.36 -0.16 19.91
N GLY A 13 9.45 -0.06 18.96
CA GLY A 13 8.68 1.15 18.69
C GLY A 13 7.20 0.81 18.52
N GLY A 14 6.42 1.78 18.09
CA GLY A 14 5.04 1.54 17.74
C GLY A 14 4.26 2.81 17.41
N ALA A 15 2.95 2.64 17.27
CA ALA A 15 2.04 3.74 17.10
C ALA A 15 0.69 3.45 17.74
N LEU A 16 0.00 4.52 18.12
CA LEU A 16 -1.41 4.51 18.45
C LEU A 16 -2.09 5.55 17.58
N ARG A 17 -3.16 5.17 16.89
CA ARG A 17 -3.91 6.04 16.00
C ARG A 17 -5.41 6.05 16.34
N VAL A 18 -6.02 7.21 16.18
CA VAL A 18 -7.47 7.42 16.24
C VAL A 18 -7.92 8.14 14.97
N ASN A 19 -9.11 7.84 14.49
CA ASN A 19 -9.57 8.34 13.20
C ASN A 19 -11.01 8.86 13.27
N TYR A 20 -11.20 10.11 12.85
CA TYR A 20 -12.51 10.73 12.70
C TYR A 20 -12.93 10.72 11.24
N GLY A 21 -14.17 10.30 10.96
CA GLY A 21 -14.73 10.26 9.61
C GLY A 21 -16.11 10.89 9.53
N LEU A 22 -16.36 11.65 8.47
CA LEU A 22 -17.68 12.17 8.10
C LEU A 22 -17.92 11.93 6.61
N THR A 23 -18.89 11.08 6.28
CA THR A 23 -19.21 10.63 4.91
C THR A 23 -20.51 11.28 4.42
N ASP A 24 -20.51 11.87 3.22
CA ASP A 24 -21.68 12.57 2.69
C ASP A 24 -22.82 11.65 2.21
N TRP A 25 -22.50 10.42 1.79
CA TRP A 25 -23.43 9.39 1.34
C TRP A 25 -24.19 8.68 2.49
N SER A 26 -23.82 8.91 3.76
CA SER A 26 -24.47 8.29 4.92
C SER A 26 -25.27 9.31 5.73
N GLU A 27 -26.61 9.22 5.67
CA GLU A 27 -27.50 10.04 6.51
C GLU A 27 -27.18 9.87 8.01
N SER A 28 -26.89 8.64 8.45
CA SER A 28 -26.53 8.39 9.85
C SER A 28 -25.21 9.08 10.24
N SER A 29 -24.20 9.07 9.35
CA SER A 29 -22.94 9.79 9.59
C SER A 29 -23.20 11.30 9.71
N LYS A 30 -24.00 11.87 8.81
CA LYS A 30 -24.36 13.30 8.83
C LYS A 30 -25.13 13.69 10.08
N ASP A 31 -26.14 12.90 10.47
CA ASP A 31 -26.96 13.16 11.66
C ASP A 31 -26.15 13.10 12.96
N LYS A 32 -25.15 12.21 13.04
CA LYS A 32 -24.21 12.13 14.18
C LYS A 32 -23.14 13.23 14.16
N GLY A 33 -22.87 13.81 12.99
CA GLY A 33 -21.71 14.67 12.77
C GLY A 33 -20.41 13.88 12.68
N GLY A 34 -20.44 12.68 12.11
CA GLY A 34 -19.31 11.78 11.93
C GLY A 34 -19.12 10.77 13.05
N ASP A 35 -18.12 9.91 12.89
CA ASP A 35 -17.71 8.89 13.84
C ASP A 35 -16.25 9.11 14.23
N PHE A 36 -15.90 8.90 15.50
CA PHE A 36 -14.52 8.95 15.98
C PHE A 36 -14.15 7.60 16.60
N ALA A 37 -13.24 6.89 15.95
CA ALA A 37 -12.92 5.51 16.27
C ALA A 37 -11.44 5.32 16.60
N PHE A 38 -11.14 4.20 17.25
CA PHE A 38 -9.78 3.77 17.52
C PHE A 38 -9.28 2.96 16.32
N ASP A 39 -8.45 3.60 15.49
CA ASP A 39 -7.98 3.07 14.20
C ASP A 39 -7.05 1.89 14.40
N THR A 40 -5.90 2.12 15.05
CA THR A 40 -4.94 1.04 15.28
C THR A 40 -4.06 1.28 16.48
N PHE A 41 -3.62 0.16 17.06
CA PHE A 41 -2.42 0.10 17.87
C PHE A 41 -1.42 -0.82 17.18
N ARG A 42 -0.14 -0.47 17.17
CA ARG A 42 0.90 -1.32 16.57
C ARG A 42 2.16 -1.34 17.38
N LEU A 43 2.90 -2.43 17.24
CA LEU A 43 4.24 -2.61 17.79
C LEU A 43 5.23 -2.93 16.68
N ASP A 44 6.41 -2.31 16.78
CA ASP A 44 7.50 -2.39 15.82
C ASP A 44 8.73 -2.99 16.50
N LEU A 45 9.36 -3.98 15.86
CA LEU A 45 10.64 -4.54 16.26
C LEU A 45 11.63 -4.34 15.13
N ASN A 46 12.65 -3.51 15.32
CA ASN A 46 13.63 -3.20 14.28
C ASN A 46 15.04 -3.18 14.84
N GLY A 47 15.98 -3.82 14.15
CA GLY A 47 17.39 -3.73 14.52
C GLY A 47 18.29 -4.75 13.87
N GLU A 48 19.57 -4.64 14.21
CA GLU A 48 20.63 -5.49 13.69
C GLU A 48 21.42 -6.13 14.83
N VAL A 49 21.72 -7.42 14.69
CA VAL A 49 22.66 -8.14 15.56
C VAL A 49 23.76 -8.72 14.67
N GLY A 50 24.91 -8.05 14.64
CA GLY A 50 25.95 -8.34 13.66
C GLY A 50 25.48 -7.98 12.24
N LYS A 51 25.50 -8.95 11.32
CA LYS A 51 24.98 -8.79 9.94
C LYS A 51 23.52 -9.22 9.77
N MET A 52 22.92 -9.75 10.83
CA MET A 52 21.54 -10.23 10.81
C MET A 52 20.61 -9.07 11.14
N ILE A 53 19.55 -8.91 10.37
CA ILE A 53 18.53 -7.88 10.53
C ILE A 53 17.22 -8.53 10.98
N LEU A 54 16.51 -7.86 11.88
CA LEU A 54 15.12 -8.14 12.18
C LEU A 54 14.31 -6.87 11.93
N SER A 55 13.22 -7.01 11.18
CA SER A 55 12.19 -5.99 11.03
C SER A 55 10.84 -6.67 11.08
N ALA A 56 10.00 -6.27 12.02
CA ALA A 56 8.65 -6.80 12.17
C ALA A 56 7.70 -5.73 12.70
N GLN A 57 6.47 -5.76 12.22
CA GLN A 57 5.40 -4.89 12.67
C GLN A 57 4.11 -5.69 12.76
N TYR A 58 3.46 -5.63 13.91
CA TYR A 58 2.15 -6.24 14.15
C TYR A 58 1.14 -5.17 14.54
N ARG A 59 -0.06 -5.26 13.97
CA ARG A 59 -1.10 -4.24 14.11
C ARG A 59 -2.38 -4.86 14.64
N TRP A 60 -3.03 -4.14 15.54
CA TRP A 60 -4.39 -4.39 15.99
C TRP A 60 -5.30 -3.33 15.39
N TYR A 61 -6.44 -3.73 14.86
CA TYR A 61 -7.44 -2.88 14.22
C TYR A 61 -8.82 -3.05 14.89
N PRO A 62 -9.04 -2.46 16.08
CA PRO A 62 -10.27 -2.70 16.84
C PRO A 62 -11.56 -2.22 16.17
N GLU A 63 -11.49 -1.20 15.31
CA GLU A 63 -12.65 -0.73 14.53
C GLU A 63 -13.16 -1.79 13.55
N TYR A 64 -12.25 -2.60 13.00
CA TYR A 64 -12.52 -3.62 11.98
C TYR A 64 -12.56 -5.05 12.54
N ASP A 65 -12.39 -5.20 13.86
CA ASP A 65 -12.38 -6.47 14.59
C ASP A 65 -11.38 -7.51 14.07
N PHE A 66 -10.14 -7.09 13.77
CA PHE A 66 -9.04 -8.00 13.42
C PHE A 66 -7.67 -7.49 13.89
N ASP A 67 -6.68 -8.38 13.83
CA ASP A 67 -5.28 -8.08 14.04
C ASP A 67 -4.42 -8.92 13.09
N THR A 68 -3.31 -8.36 12.63
CA THR A 68 -2.49 -9.00 11.60
C THR A 68 -1.05 -8.49 11.59
N ILE A 69 -0.19 -9.24 10.90
CA ILE A 69 1.15 -8.79 10.59
C ILE A 69 1.10 -7.76 9.44
N HIS A 70 1.89 -6.70 9.55
CA HIS A 70 2.12 -5.78 8.43
C HIS A 70 3.36 -6.20 7.64
N HIS A 71 4.46 -6.45 8.34
CA HIS A 71 5.63 -7.11 7.77
C HIS A 71 6.39 -7.88 8.85
N GLY A 72 7.25 -8.80 8.45
CA GLY A 72 8.10 -9.57 9.35
C GLY A 72 9.12 -10.39 8.58
N TYR A 73 10.38 -9.96 8.61
CA TYR A 73 11.44 -10.65 7.90
C TYR A 73 12.74 -10.72 8.71
N ILE A 74 13.54 -11.72 8.35
CA ILE A 74 14.95 -11.84 8.75
C ILE A 74 15.79 -11.44 7.55
N GLY A 75 16.68 -10.46 7.75
CA GLY A 75 17.60 -9.99 6.72
C GLY A 75 19.05 -10.37 6.99
N TYR A 76 19.87 -10.35 5.93
CA TYR A 76 21.32 -10.51 6.02
C TYR A 76 22.03 -9.58 5.04
N ASN A 77 22.96 -8.77 5.55
CA ASN A 77 23.83 -7.91 4.74
C ASN A 77 25.04 -8.72 4.22
N PHE A 78 24.99 -9.13 2.95
CA PHE A 78 26.10 -9.83 2.29
C PHE A 78 27.29 -8.88 2.09
N THR A 79 27.01 -7.68 1.59
CA THR A 79 27.94 -6.55 1.43
C THR A 79 27.30 -5.26 1.96
N GLU A 80 27.93 -4.11 1.73
CA GLU A 80 27.32 -2.80 2.02
C GLU A 80 26.14 -2.47 1.11
N ASP A 81 26.16 -2.97 -0.14
CA ASP A 81 25.14 -2.68 -1.15
C ASP A 81 24.19 -3.86 -1.40
N LEU A 82 24.44 -5.05 -0.84
CA LEU A 82 23.65 -6.26 -1.13
C LEU A 82 23.08 -6.87 0.15
N GLN A 83 21.76 -6.89 0.23
CA GLN A 83 20.99 -7.48 1.32
C GLN A 83 20.03 -8.56 0.80
N GLY A 84 19.87 -9.65 1.55
CA GLY A 84 18.80 -10.62 1.34
C GLY A 84 17.83 -10.65 2.51
N GLN A 85 16.55 -10.91 2.22
CA GLN A 85 15.45 -10.99 3.18
C GLN A 85 14.64 -12.27 2.96
N ILE A 86 14.16 -12.86 4.04
CA ILE A 86 13.18 -13.97 4.05
C ILE A 86 12.07 -13.66 5.05
N GLY A 87 10.81 -13.81 4.63
CA GLY A 87 9.62 -13.56 5.44
C GLY A 87 8.58 -12.74 4.68
N VAL A 88 7.77 -11.99 5.42
CA VAL A 88 6.80 -11.04 4.86
C VAL A 88 7.48 -9.69 4.67
N HIS A 89 7.56 -9.21 3.44
CA HIS A 89 8.16 -7.92 3.08
C HIS A 89 7.44 -7.29 1.89
N GLN A 90 7.63 -5.99 1.72
CA GLN A 90 6.89 -5.20 0.73
C GLN A 90 7.20 -5.67 -0.70
N VAL A 91 6.17 -5.91 -1.51
CA VAL A 91 6.27 -6.20 -2.95
C VAL A 91 6.98 -5.05 -3.66
N PRO A 92 8.10 -5.27 -4.38
CA PRO A 92 8.84 -4.20 -5.03
C PRO A 92 8.16 -3.79 -6.33
N PHE A 93 7.08 -3.02 -6.23
CA PHE A 93 6.32 -2.48 -7.35
C PHE A 93 6.17 -0.95 -7.24
N GLY A 94 6.06 -0.27 -8.40
CA GLY A 94 5.85 1.18 -8.50
C GLY A 94 6.73 2.08 -7.64
N ILE A 95 6.15 3.21 -7.23
CA ILE A 95 6.69 4.16 -6.26
C ILE A 95 6.70 3.53 -4.87
N GLN A 96 7.85 3.63 -4.19
CA GLN A 96 8.03 3.08 -2.84
C GLN A 96 8.54 4.14 -1.87
N PRO A 97 8.22 4.03 -0.56
CA PRO A 97 7.36 3.00 0.05
C PRO A 97 5.86 3.24 -0.14
N TYR A 98 5.45 4.47 -0.47
CA TYR A 98 4.04 4.84 -0.64
C TYR A 98 3.88 5.69 -1.91
N ALA A 99 2.90 5.38 -2.74
CA ALA A 99 2.60 6.10 -3.97
C ALA A 99 1.64 7.28 -3.72
N SER A 100 1.69 7.87 -2.51
CA SER A 100 0.72 8.83 -2.00
C SER A 100 1.27 9.59 -0.78
N HIS A 101 0.69 10.76 -0.47
CA HIS A 101 1.00 11.57 0.70
C HIS A 101 -0.07 11.50 1.78
N ASN A 102 -1.24 10.96 1.44
CA ASN A 102 -2.45 10.98 2.25
C ASN A 102 -2.67 9.69 3.06
N PHE A 103 -3.73 9.62 3.87
CA PHE A 103 -4.04 8.45 4.72
C PHE A 103 -4.58 7.23 3.95
N TRP A 104 -5.22 7.45 2.81
CA TRP A 104 -6.01 6.49 2.04
C TRP A 104 -5.24 5.74 0.97
N PHE A 105 -3.96 6.05 0.81
CA PHE A 105 -3.14 5.60 -0.31
C PHE A 105 -3.66 6.09 -1.67
N SER A 106 -3.09 5.59 -2.77
CA SER A 106 -3.64 5.76 -4.12
C SER A 106 -4.66 4.67 -4.43
N GLY A 107 -5.38 4.79 -5.55
CA GLY A 107 -6.26 3.72 -6.02
C GLY A 107 -5.52 2.41 -6.33
N ALA A 108 -4.21 2.44 -6.59
CA ALA A 108 -3.41 1.23 -6.82
C ALA A 108 -3.35 0.31 -5.59
N TYR A 109 -3.49 0.87 -4.39
CA TYR A 109 -3.57 0.10 -3.14
C TYR A 109 -4.76 -0.86 -3.15
N TYR A 110 -5.92 -0.42 -3.63
CA TYR A 110 -7.15 -1.23 -3.65
C TYR A 110 -7.16 -2.34 -4.70
N VAL A 111 -6.09 -2.46 -5.47
CA VAL A 111 -5.85 -3.53 -6.45
C VAL A 111 -4.51 -4.26 -6.24
N GLY A 112 -3.88 -4.11 -5.05
CA GLY A 112 -2.68 -4.85 -4.67
C GLY A 112 -1.35 -4.32 -5.22
N LEU A 113 -1.33 -3.13 -5.82
CA LEU A 113 -0.15 -2.58 -6.51
C LEU A 113 0.55 -1.43 -5.76
N GLU A 114 0.11 -1.11 -4.54
CA GLU A 114 0.76 -0.15 -3.64
C GLU A 114 0.75 -0.72 -2.22
N ASP A 115 1.81 -0.46 -1.44
CA ASP A 115 1.94 -0.85 -0.02
C ASP A 115 1.49 -2.29 0.30
N ASP A 116 1.79 -3.20 -0.62
CA ASP A 116 1.46 -4.60 -0.54
C ASP A 116 2.64 -5.44 -0.02
N TYR A 117 2.38 -6.47 0.77
CA TYR A 117 3.39 -7.30 1.44
C TYR A 117 3.10 -8.77 1.26
N ASP A 118 4.15 -9.54 0.96
CA ASP A 118 4.02 -10.95 0.61
C ASP A 118 5.07 -11.85 1.26
N MET A 119 4.75 -13.14 1.37
CA MET A 119 5.62 -14.17 1.93
C MET A 119 6.64 -14.67 0.90
N GLY A 120 7.91 -14.33 1.08
CA GLY A 120 8.90 -14.69 0.08
C GLY A 120 10.37 -14.44 0.42
N LEU A 121 11.17 -14.39 -0.64
CA LEU A 121 12.59 -14.04 -0.64
C LEU A 121 12.78 -12.74 -1.41
N LYS A 122 13.62 -11.85 -0.91
CA LYS A 122 13.94 -10.58 -1.58
C LYS A 122 15.42 -10.27 -1.52
N LEU A 123 15.95 -9.77 -2.61
CA LEU A 123 17.30 -9.26 -2.75
C LEU A 123 17.23 -7.77 -3.07
N LEU A 124 17.93 -6.97 -2.27
CA LEU A 124 18.09 -5.54 -2.46
C LEU A 124 19.53 -5.28 -2.84
N TYR A 125 19.74 -4.63 -3.97
CA TYR A 125 21.04 -4.23 -4.47
C TYR A 125 21.06 -2.73 -4.79
N THR A 126 21.81 -1.95 -4.02
CA THR A 126 21.75 -0.47 -4.06
C THR A 126 23.11 0.19 -4.33
N PRO A 127 23.77 -0.06 -5.49
CA PRO A 127 25.08 0.50 -5.77
C PRO A 127 24.99 1.96 -6.23
N GLY A 128 25.42 2.89 -5.37
CA GLY A 128 25.42 4.32 -5.69
C GLY A 128 24.00 4.85 -5.96
N PRO A 129 23.70 5.42 -7.15
CA PRO A 129 22.38 5.98 -7.47
C PRO A 129 21.32 4.94 -7.87
N TRP A 130 21.69 3.65 -7.96
CA TRP A 130 20.77 2.60 -8.38
C TRP A 130 20.07 1.98 -7.17
N GLY A 131 18.78 1.69 -7.32
CA GLY A 131 18.03 0.76 -6.47
C GLY A 131 17.50 -0.38 -7.33
N ILE A 132 18.01 -1.59 -7.12
CA ILE A 132 17.59 -2.79 -7.85
C ILE A 132 17.07 -3.80 -6.82
N THR A 133 15.82 -4.21 -6.99
CA THR A 133 15.17 -5.14 -6.09
C THR A 133 14.57 -6.28 -6.87
N ALA A 134 14.93 -7.51 -6.52
CA ALA A 134 14.35 -8.72 -7.08
C ALA A 134 13.70 -9.52 -5.95
N ALA A 135 12.52 -10.07 -6.18
CA ALA A 135 11.82 -10.88 -5.20
C ALA A 135 11.15 -12.09 -5.83
N PHE A 136 10.96 -13.12 -5.01
CA PHE A 136 10.12 -14.27 -5.29
C PHE A 136 9.15 -14.45 -4.13
N TYR A 137 7.86 -14.48 -4.41
CA TYR A 137 6.80 -14.69 -3.44
C TYR A 137 6.14 -16.03 -3.66
N LYS A 138 6.03 -16.81 -2.59
CA LYS A 138 5.39 -18.12 -2.68
C LYS A 138 3.87 -17.99 -2.73
N ASN A 139 3.33 -17.01 -2.00
CA ASN A 139 1.93 -16.71 -1.76
C ASN A 139 1.81 -15.36 -1.02
N ALA A 140 0.57 -14.86 -0.90
CA ALA A 140 0.17 -13.75 -0.02
C ALA A 140 0.74 -13.86 1.41
N GLU A 141 0.91 -12.75 2.13
CA GLU A 141 1.54 -12.69 3.46
C GLU A 141 1.09 -13.75 4.48
N LEU A 142 -0.20 -14.09 4.53
CA LEU A 142 -0.75 -15.04 5.49
C LEU A 142 -0.71 -16.50 5.03
N GLY A 143 -0.52 -16.76 3.74
CA GLY A 143 -0.61 -18.11 3.17
C GLY A 143 -1.96 -18.80 3.40
N ASN A 144 -3.01 -17.99 3.55
CA ASN A 144 -4.39 -18.45 3.73
C ASN A 144 -5.32 -17.48 2.99
N PRO A 145 -5.73 -17.76 1.74
CA PRO A 145 -6.54 -16.83 0.94
C PRO A 145 -7.97 -16.65 1.46
N SER A 146 -8.41 -17.44 2.44
CA SER A 146 -9.74 -17.29 3.07
C SER A 146 -9.76 -16.32 4.26
N GLU A 147 -8.60 -15.88 4.75
CA GLU A 147 -8.51 -14.92 5.87
C GLU A 147 -8.60 -13.49 5.34
N LEU A 148 -9.73 -12.81 5.57
CA LEU A 148 -9.93 -11.43 5.11
C LEU A 148 -9.34 -10.39 6.07
N GLY A 149 -9.08 -10.76 7.33
CA GLY A 149 -8.44 -9.91 8.35
C GLY A 149 -6.95 -9.71 8.08
N ARG A 150 -6.63 -8.98 7.02
CA ARG A 150 -5.27 -8.81 6.48
C ARG A 150 -4.95 -7.36 6.11
N TYR A 151 -3.67 -7.09 5.88
CA TYR A 151 -3.18 -5.75 5.56
C TYR A 151 -3.02 -5.54 4.05
N SER A 152 -2.39 -6.50 3.38
CA SER A 152 -2.16 -6.54 1.93
C SER A 152 -3.47 -6.77 1.20
N VAL A 153 -3.54 -6.32 -0.06
CA VAL A 153 -4.70 -6.53 -0.92
C VAL A 153 -4.33 -7.60 -1.93
N ASP A 154 -4.83 -8.81 -1.70
CA ASP A 154 -4.53 -9.99 -2.52
C ASP A 154 -5.81 -10.60 -3.10
N LEU A 155 -5.66 -11.53 -4.05
CA LEU A 155 -6.72 -12.47 -4.41
C LEU A 155 -7.15 -13.29 -3.18
N VAL A 156 -8.47 -13.34 -2.96
CA VAL A 156 -9.05 -14.07 -1.83
C VAL A 156 -10.06 -15.12 -2.27
N THR A 157 -10.11 -16.20 -1.50
CA THR A 157 -11.15 -17.22 -1.63
C THR A 157 -12.35 -16.83 -0.77
N ASP A 158 -13.24 -16.00 -1.30
CA ASP A 158 -14.49 -15.56 -0.68
C ASP A 158 -15.64 -15.58 -1.68
N GLY A 159 -16.78 -16.15 -1.28
CA GLY A 159 -17.97 -16.28 -2.13
C GLY A 159 -17.69 -17.03 -3.43
N THR A 160 -17.72 -16.30 -4.54
CA THR A 160 -17.46 -16.83 -5.90
C THR A 160 -16.00 -16.73 -6.33
N GLY A 161 -15.17 -15.94 -5.62
CA GLY A 161 -13.73 -15.90 -5.83
C GLY A 161 -13.08 -17.15 -5.23
N LEU A 162 -12.33 -17.89 -6.06
CA LEU A 162 -11.72 -19.18 -5.66
C LEU A 162 -10.24 -19.27 -6.06
N ASN A 163 -9.64 -18.17 -6.51
CA ASN A 163 -8.24 -18.09 -6.91
C ASN A 163 -7.40 -17.42 -5.80
N GLU A 164 -6.13 -17.81 -5.71
CA GLU A 164 -5.10 -17.22 -4.85
C GLU A 164 -3.80 -17.01 -5.64
N GLU A 165 -3.00 -15.99 -5.32
CA GLU A 165 -1.67 -15.81 -5.93
C GLU A 165 -0.65 -16.84 -5.41
N VAL A 166 0.13 -17.39 -6.34
CA VAL A 166 1.24 -18.30 -6.02
C VAL A 166 2.42 -18.17 -6.99
N ASN A 167 3.64 -18.25 -6.46
CA ASN A 167 4.88 -18.26 -7.23
C ASN A 167 5.02 -17.01 -8.13
N GLN A 168 5.08 -15.84 -7.52
CA GLN A 168 5.28 -14.57 -8.20
C GLN A 168 6.76 -14.16 -8.19
N GLU A 169 7.23 -13.61 -9.30
CA GLU A 169 8.54 -12.99 -9.42
C GLU A 169 8.37 -11.49 -9.65
N ASN A 170 9.14 -10.67 -8.95
CA ASN A 170 9.13 -9.23 -9.12
C ASN A 170 10.53 -8.69 -9.40
N LEU A 171 10.62 -7.66 -10.24
CA LEU A 171 11.81 -6.87 -10.45
C LEU A 171 11.46 -5.39 -10.46
N ARG A 172 12.16 -4.61 -9.64
CA ARG A 172 12.15 -3.14 -9.66
C ARG A 172 13.54 -2.60 -9.87
N VAL A 173 13.66 -1.66 -10.79
CA VAL A 173 14.90 -0.92 -11.07
C VAL A 173 14.60 0.55 -11.03
N ALA A 174 15.29 1.29 -10.17
CA ALA A 174 15.20 2.73 -10.06
C ALA A 174 16.59 3.37 -10.12
N TYR A 175 16.64 4.59 -10.66
CA TYR A 175 17.83 5.42 -10.71
C TYR A 175 17.51 6.81 -10.20
N THR A 176 18.31 7.27 -9.23
CA THR A 176 18.18 8.62 -8.65
C THR A 176 19.20 9.57 -9.27
N PHE A 177 18.69 10.58 -9.97
CA PHE A 177 19.45 11.72 -10.46
C PHE A 177 19.52 12.79 -9.36
N GLU A 178 20.74 13.09 -8.93
CA GLU A 178 21.03 14.20 -8.03
C GLU A 178 21.26 15.49 -8.84
N HIS A 179 20.52 16.56 -8.49
CA HIS A 179 20.60 17.87 -9.15
C HIS A 179 21.30 18.92 -8.27
N GLY A 180 22.13 18.48 -7.31
CA GLY A 180 22.77 19.35 -6.33
C GLY A 180 21.75 20.04 -5.42
N ASP A 181 21.91 21.35 -5.19
CA ASP A 181 21.03 22.13 -4.31
C ASP A 181 19.57 22.22 -4.79
N LEU A 182 19.28 21.85 -6.05
CA LEU A 182 17.93 21.85 -6.59
C LEU A 182 17.08 20.69 -6.04
N GLY A 183 17.70 19.56 -5.69
CA GLY A 183 17.02 18.36 -5.24
C GLY A 183 17.33 17.13 -6.09
N SER A 184 16.39 16.18 -6.18
CA SER A 184 16.61 14.89 -6.83
C SER A 184 15.40 14.41 -7.64
N THR A 185 15.65 13.50 -8.58
CA THR A 185 14.62 12.79 -9.33
C THR A 185 14.93 11.31 -9.37
N GLU A 186 14.04 10.48 -8.88
CA GLU A 186 14.05 9.06 -9.16
C GLU A 186 13.22 8.77 -10.41
N LEU A 187 13.76 7.97 -11.32
CA LEU A 187 12.99 7.29 -12.37
C LEU A 187 13.07 5.80 -12.11
N GLY A 188 11.96 5.08 -12.27
CA GLY A 188 11.98 3.63 -12.12
C GLY A 188 11.00 2.88 -13.00
N LEU A 189 11.28 1.59 -13.12
CA LEU A 189 10.47 0.59 -13.78
C LEU A 189 10.29 -0.59 -12.83
N SER A 190 9.09 -1.14 -12.81
CA SER A 190 8.73 -2.32 -12.02
C SER A 190 7.95 -3.30 -12.88
N GLY A 191 8.10 -4.59 -12.60
CA GLY A 191 7.29 -5.62 -13.23
C GLY A 191 7.15 -6.82 -12.33
N GLU A 192 6.02 -7.49 -12.45
CA GLU A 192 5.70 -8.73 -11.76
C GLU A 192 5.00 -9.72 -12.67
N TYR A 193 5.27 -10.99 -12.44
CA TYR A 193 4.64 -12.11 -13.14
C TYR A 193 4.47 -13.26 -12.17
N GLY A 194 3.26 -13.80 -12.08
CA GLY A 194 2.94 -14.86 -11.13
C GLY A 194 1.89 -15.83 -11.65
N GLN A 195 1.66 -16.90 -10.90
CA GLN A 195 0.58 -17.84 -11.18
C GLN A 195 -0.57 -17.57 -10.22
N THR A 196 -1.77 -17.92 -10.66
CA THR A 196 -2.92 -18.06 -9.77
C THR A 196 -3.27 -19.54 -9.61
N TYR A 197 -3.91 -19.90 -8.50
CA TYR A 197 -4.35 -21.27 -8.25
C TYR A 197 -5.82 -21.30 -7.81
N ASN A 198 -6.64 -22.07 -8.53
CA ASN A 198 -8.04 -22.26 -8.18
C ASN A 198 -8.18 -23.39 -7.16
N ALA A 199 -8.61 -23.07 -5.94
CA ALA A 199 -8.69 -24.02 -4.84
C ALA A 199 -9.69 -25.17 -5.06
N ASN A 200 -10.69 -24.97 -5.94
CA ASN A 200 -11.74 -25.96 -6.22
C ASN A 200 -11.36 -26.89 -7.38
N SER A 201 -10.94 -26.33 -8.52
CA SER A 201 -10.61 -27.14 -9.70
C SER A 201 -9.17 -27.67 -9.70
N GLY A 202 -8.27 -27.05 -8.93
CA GLY A 202 -6.83 -27.28 -9.00
C GLY A 202 -6.19 -26.69 -10.25
N GLY A 203 -6.92 -25.88 -11.02
CA GLY A 203 -6.44 -25.17 -12.18
C GLY A 203 -5.43 -24.09 -11.81
N LYS A 204 -4.63 -23.69 -12.80
CA LYS A 204 -3.68 -22.57 -12.66
C LYS A 204 -3.91 -21.57 -13.78
N GLY A 205 -4.01 -20.31 -13.39
CA GLY A 205 -3.93 -19.17 -14.29
C GLY A 205 -2.60 -18.44 -14.13
N ASP A 206 -2.49 -17.26 -14.71
CA ASP A 206 -1.37 -16.36 -14.54
C ASP A 206 -1.80 -14.90 -14.50
N HIS A 207 -0.90 -14.05 -14.01
CA HIS A 207 -1.12 -12.62 -13.95
C HIS A 207 0.20 -11.89 -14.12
N TRP A 208 0.11 -10.63 -14.55
CA TRP A 208 1.26 -9.75 -14.62
C TRP A 208 0.85 -8.31 -14.34
N ALA A 209 1.82 -7.53 -13.87
CA ALA A 209 1.71 -6.08 -13.82
C ALA A 209 3.03 -5.42 -14.20
N GLY A 210 2.97 -4.20 -14.72
CA GLY A 210 4.12 -3.40 -15.08
C GLY A 210 3.88 -1.93 -14.75
N ALA A 211 4.92 -1.23 -14.28
CA ALA A 211 4.83 0.19 -13.97
C ALA A 211 6.08 0.97 -14.38
N ALA A 212 5.87 2.25 -14.68
CA ALA A 212 6.90 3.25 -14.83
C ALA A 212 6.58 4.45 -13.96
N HIS A 213 7.57 4.95 -13.20
CA HIS A 213 7.36 6.02 -12.26
C HIS A 213 8.45 7.09 -12.24
N LEU A 214 8.07 8.25 -11.70
CA LEU A 214 8.93 9.38 -11.37
C LEU A 214 8.61 9.88 -9.97
N VAL A 215 9.64 10.07 -9.15
CA VAL A 215 9.55 10.79 -7.86
C VAL A 215 10.50 11.97 -7.91
N GLY A 216 9.97 13.19 -7.80
CA GLY A 216 10.74 14.42 -7.78
C GLY A 216 10.71 15.08 -6.41
N ASN A 217 11.88 15.38 -5.84
CA ASN A 217 12.02 16.10 -4.59
C ASN A 217 12.78 17.40 -4.83
N TYR A 218 12.10 18.56 -4.75
CA TYR A 218 12.67 19.86 -5.12
C TYR A 218 12.37 20.93 -4.08
N GLY A 219 13.29 21.12 -3.15
CA GLY A 219 13.09 21.99 -1.98
C GLY A 219 11.88 21.52 -1.17
N ASN A 220 10.82 22.33 -1.14
CA ASN A 220 9.59 22.00 -0.43
C ASN A 220 8.58 21.20 -1.27
N PHE A 221 8.82 21.03 -2.58
CA PHE A 221 7.93 20.30 -3.47
C PHE A 221 8.28 18.81 -3.53
N ASN A 222 7.24 17.97 -3.52
CA ASN A 222 7.32 16.57 -3.92
C ASN A 222 6.31 16.31 -5.04
N LEU A 223 6.74 15.59 -6.08
CA LEU A 223 5.93 15.17 -7.22
C LEU A 223 6.03 13.66 -7.39
N HIS A 224 4.89 12.97 -7.46
CA HIS A 224 4.80 11.58 -7.89
C HIS A 224 4.05 11.50 -9.22
N LEU A 225 4.62 10.77 -10.18
CA LEU A 225 3.95 10.36 -11.41
C LEU A 225 4.15 8.86 -11.58
N GLU A 226 3.08 8.12 -11.83
CA GLU A 226 3.17 6.70 -12.16
C GLU A 226 2.11 6.33 -13.20
N TYR A 227 2.50 5.43 -14.09
CA TYR A 227 1.59 4.70 -14.96
C TYR A 227 1.85 3.21 -14.75
N ALA A 228 0.79 2.45 -14.50
CA ALA A 228 0.83 1.01 -14.33
C ALA A 228 -0.25 0.32 -15.17
N GLU A 229 -0.01 -0.93 -15.53
CA GLU A 229 -0.97 -1.84 -16.15
C GLU A 229 -0.91 -3.18 -15.44
N TYR A 230 -2.04 -3.86 -15.34
CA TYR A 230 -2.12 -5.23 -14.85
C TYR A 230 -3.17 -6.03 -15.61
N ASP A 231 -3.02 -7.35 -15.60
CA ASP A 231 -3.91 -8.32 -16.24
C ASP A 231 -3.85 -9.65 -15.49
N TYR A 232 -5.02 -10.28 -15.34
CA TYR A 232 -5.22 -11.56 -14.67
C TYR A 232 -5.99 -12.54 -15.58
N ASP A 233 -5.32 -13.59 -16.05
CA ASP A 233 -5.97 -14.74 -16.69
C ASP A 233 -6.19 -15.85 -15.65
N LEU A 234 -7.35 -15.82 -14.99
CA LEU A 234 -7.67 -16.74 -13.90
C LEU A 234 -8.11 -18.12 -14.41
N ALA A 235 -7.79 -19.17 -13.66
CA ALA A 235 -8.36 -20.49 -13.90
C ALA A 235 -9.79 -20.60 -13.33
N ASP A 236 -10.71 -21.07 -14.17
CA ASP A 236 -12.13 -21.27 -13.84
C ASP A 236 -12.76 -20.08 -13.09
N PRO A 237 -12.68 -18.84 -13.64
CA PRO A 237 -13.22 -17.68 -12.98
C PRO A 237 -14.75 -17.73 -12.93
N ALA A 238 -15.33 -17.12 -11.90
CA ALA A 238 -16.77 -16.94 -11.82
C ALA A 238 -17.27 -15.96 -12.90
N ASP A 239 -16.46 -14.93 -13.17
CA ASP A 239 -16.60 -13.96 -14.23
C ASP A 239 -15.20 -13.63 -14.77
N GLY A 240 -15.01 -13.71 -16.09
CA GLY A 240 -13.70 -13.51 -16.71
C GLY A 240 -13.20 -12.07 -16.66
N ASP A 241 -14.10 -11.11 -16.47
CA ASP A 241 -13.75 -9.69 -16.47
C ASP A 241 -13.39 -9.19 -15.06
N THR A 242 -13.56 -9.99 -14.01
CA THR A 242 -13.32 -9.57 -12.62
C THR A 242 -12.41 -10.50 -11.83
N ILE A 243 -11.70 -9.91 -10.87
CA ILE A 243 -10.94 -10.60 -9.82
C ILE A 243 -11.57 -10.30 -8.46
N ARG A 244 -11.42 -11.24 -7.52
CA ARG A 244 -11.91 -11.10 -6.15
C ARG A 244 -10.75 -10.76 -5.22
N LEU A 245 -10.74 -9.55 -4.68
CA LEU A 245 -9.71 -9.06 -3.78
C LEU A 245 -10.23 -8.95 -2.35
N GLY A 246 -9.34 -8.95 -1.36
CA GLY A 246 -9.72 -8.74 0.02
C GLY A 246 -8.63 -8.17 0.90
N ALA A 247 -9.05 -7.31 1.84
CA ALA A 247 -8.24 -6.77 2.92
C ALA A 247 -9.14 -6.16 4.01
N TYR A 248 -8.61 -5.91 5.20
CA TYR A 248 -9.33 -5.23 6.30
C TYR A 248 -10.67 -5.88 6.70
N SER A 249 -10.77 -7.20 6.60
CA SER A 249 -12.01 -7.99 6.81
C SER A 249 -13.12 -7.71 5.78
N PHE A 250 -12.78 -7.11 4.64
CA PHE A 250 -13.66 -6.89 3.50
C PHE A 250 -13.16 -7.65 2.27
N ALA A 251 -14.08 -7.91 1.35
CA ALA A 251 -13.76 -8.45 0.03
C ALA A 251 -14.63 -7.75 -1.03
N TRP A 252 -14.05 -7.48 -2.18
CA TRP A 252 -14.67 -6.76 -3.30
C TRP A 252 -14.19 -7.31 -4.63
N ASP A 253 -14.96 -7.02 -5.68
CA ASP A 253 -14.57 -7.34 -7.04
C ASP A 253 -13.83 -6.14 -7.64
N ALA A 254 -12.80 -6.41 -8.43
CA ALA A 254 -12.07 -5.43 -9.23
C ALA A 254 -11.97 -5.92 -10.68
N PRO A 255 -11.71 -5.05 -11.66
CA PRO A 255 -11.45 -5.46 -13.03
C PRO A 255 -10.28 -6.46 -13.08
N ALA A 256 -10.35 -7.46 -13.94
CA ALA A 256 -9.24 -8.39 -14.15
C ALA A 256 -8.09 -7.75 -14.96
N GLU A 257 -8.39 -6.73 -15.77
CA GLU A 257 -7.43 -5.96 -16.55
C GLU A 257 -7.73 -4.46 -16.42
N ALA A 258 -6.70 -3.67 -16.10
CA ALA A 258 -6.81 -2.21 -16.08
C ALA A 258 -5.46 -1.49 -16.22
N SER A 259 -5.53 -0.24 -16.65
CA SER A 259 -4.43 0.73 -16.53
C SER A 259 -4.70 1.70 -15.37
N ILE A 260 -3.62 2.18 -14.76
CA ILE A 260 -3.66 3.08 -13.60
C ILE A 260 -2.76 4.28 -13.88
N GLY A 261 -3.30 5.49 -13.68
CA GLY A 261 -2.54 6.73 -13.71
C GLY A 261 -2.53 7.40 -12.35
N ILE A 262 -1.35 7.73 -11.82
CA ILE A 262 -1.16 8.44 -10.55
C ILE A 262 -0.46 9.78 -10.80
N VAL A 263 -1.02 10.86 -10.26
CA VAL A 263 -0.42 12.20 -10.27
C VAL A 263 -0.62 12.87 -8.91
N ASN A 264 0.47 13.01 -8.18
CA ASN A 264 0.42 13.60 -6.84
C ASN A 264 1.40 14.77 -6.72
N LEU A 265 0.94 15.82 -6.06
CA LEU A 265 1.76 17.00 -5.80
C LEU A 265 1.62 17.38 -4.34
N ALA A 266 2.76 17.56 -3.66
CA ALA A 266 2.82 18.04 -2.30
C ALA A 266 3.74 19.26 -2.16
N TYR A 267 3.44 20.11 -1.18
CA TYR A 267 4.25 21.24 -0.78
C TYR A 267 4.35 21.33 0.75
N THR A 268 5.57 21.27 1.28
CA THR A 268 5.82 21.35 2.72
C THR A 268 6.09 22.78 3.16
N VAL A 269 5.28 23.28 4.08
CA VAL A 269 5.45 24.58 4.74
C VAL A 269 6.06 24.37 6.12
N PRO A 270 7.33 24.74 6.35
CA PRO A 270 7.88 24.78 7.71
C PRO A 270 7.19 25.90 8.50
N VAL A 271 6.77 25.60 9.74
CA VAL A 271 6.10 26.54 10.64
C VAL A 271 6.67 26.44 12.05
N SER A 272 6.41 27.46 12.87
CA SER A 272 6.81 27.49 14.29
C SER A 272 5.59 27.77 15.16
N TRP A 273 4.62 26.85 15.17
CA TRP A 273 3.33 27.01 15.84
C TRP A 273 3.21 26.07 17.04
N GLY A 274 3.85 26.44 18.15
CA GLY A 274 3.90 25.58 19.33
C GLY A 274 4.60 24.25 19.02
N PRO A 275 3.94 23.09 19.17
CA PRO A 275 4.55 21.80 18.83
C PRO A 275 4.60 21.52 17.33
N ILE A 276 3.85 22.25 16.49
CA ILE A 276 3.77 22.01 15.05
C ILE A 276 5.01 22.59 14.36
N SER A 277 5.74 21.72 13.66
CA SER A 277 6.96 22.05 12.93
C SER A 277 6.77 22.19 11.42
N SER A 278 5.76 21.52 10.86
CA SER A 278 5.45 21.62 9.43
C SER A 278 4.00 21.26 9.12
N VAL A 279 3.54 21.79 8.00
CA VAL A 279 2.28 21.41 7.34
C VAL A 279 2.60 21.07 5.89
N THR A 280 2.38 19.83 5.49
CA THR A 280 2.51 19.37 4.11
C THR A 280 1.14 19.37 3.47
N LEU A 281 0.93 20.23 2.48
CA LEU A 281 -0.31 20.28 1.69
C LEU A 281 -0.16 19.39 0.48
N TYR A 282 -1.20 18.64 0.10
CA TYR A 282 -1.14 17.75 -1.06
C TYR A 282 -2.48 17.65 -1.80
N SER A 283 -2.36 17.31 -3.09
CA SER A 283 -3.45 16.79 -3.92
C SER A 283 -2.95 15.52 -4.61
N ASP A 284 -3.47 14.38 -4.18
CA ASP A 284 -3.13 13.07 -4.72
C ASP A 284 -4.27 12.59 -5.61
N ASN A 285 -3.96 12.09 -6.81
CA ASN A 285 -4.96 11.72 -7.80
C ASN A 285 -4.64 10.35 -8.39
N THR A 286 -5.68 9.53 -8.53
CA THR A 286 -5.61 8.23 -9.21
C THR A 286 -6.77 8.09 -10.17
N ILE A 287 -6.49 7.55 -11.35
CA ILE A 287 -7.47 7.03 -12.30
C ILE A 287 -7.17 5.55 -12.48
N ILE A 288 -8.20 4.72 -12.47
CA ILE A 288 -8.14 3.32 -12.88
C ILE A 288 -9.08 3.19 -14.07
N GLU A 289 -8.53 2.82 -15.22
CA GLU A 289 -9.24 2.63 -16.48
C GLU A 289 -9.25 1.12 -16.80
N PRO A 290 -10.36 0.42 -16.54
CA PRO A 290 -10.55 -0.99 -16.91
C PRO A 290 -10.41 -1.19 -18.42
N GLU A 291 -10.22 -2.44 -18.86
CA GLU A 291 -10.25 -2.78 -20.29
C GLU A 291 -11.50 -2.20 -20.99
N ALA A 292 -11.30 -1.71 -22.21
CA ALA A 292 -12.31 -0.95 -22.93
C ALA A 292 -13.63 -1.73 -23.11
N GLY A 293 -14.67 -1.28 -22.41
CA GLY A 293 -16.01 -1.85 -22.48
C GLY A 293 -16.31 -2.92 -21.43
N ALA A 294 -15.34 -3.27 -20.58
CA ALA A 294 -15.58 -4.14 -19.43
C ALA A 294 -16.32 -3.38 -18.32
N PHE A 295 -15.80 -2.21 -17.91
CA PHE A 295 -16.30 -1.44 -16.77
C PHE A 295 -16.09 0.07 -16.91
N ASP A 296 -16.67 0.85 -15.99
CA ASP A 296 -16.47 2.30 -15.93
C ASP A 296 -15.15 2.67 -15.25
N THR A 297 -14.57 3.79 -15.67
CA THR A 297 -13.38 4.37 -15.04
C THR A 297 -13.66 4.71 -13.58
N ALA A 298 -12.73 4.32 -12.69
CA ALA A 298 -12.72 4.77 -11.31
C ALA A 298 -11.75 5.94 -11.13
N TRP A 299 -12.14 6.89 -10.28
CA TRP A 299 -11.34 8.07 -10.00
C TRP A 299 -11.29 8.35 -8.50
N GLN A 300 -10.12 8.72 -8.02
CA GLN A 300 -9.89 9.16 -6.64
C GLN A 300 -9.11 10.48 -6.65
N ASN A 301 -9.50 11.41 -5.80
CA ASN A 301 -8.65 12.52 -5.39
C ASN A 301 -8.69 12.70 -3.88
N VAL A 302 -7.51 12.91 -3.29
CA VAL A 302 -7.37 13.30 -1.90
C VAL A 302 -6.71 14.66 -1.83
N LEU A 303 -7.48 15.67 -1.44
CA LEU A 303 -6.98 17.00 -1.12
C LEU A 303 -6.83 17.09 0.39
N GLY A 304 -5.62 17.35 0.89
CA GLY A 304 -5.40 17.29 2.32
C GLY A 304 -4.15 17.98 2.83
N ALA A 305 -3.93 17.80 4.13
CA ALA A 305 -2.77 18.29 4.83
C ALA A 305 -2.28 17.29 5.87
N MET A 306 -0.98 17.03 5.90
CA MET A 306 -0.30 16.33 6.97
C MET A 306 0.40 17.34 7.89
N ILE A 307 0.07 17.27 9.17
CA ILE A 307 0.58 18.17 10.21
C ILE A 307 1.56 17.37 11.08
N ALA A 308 2.82 17.81 11.13
CA ALA A 308 3.84 17.21 11.97
C ALA A 308 4.05 18.01 13.25
N ALA A 309 3.92 17.35 14.40
CA ALA A 309 4.07 17.93 15.73
C ALA A 309 4.83 16.99 16.69
N GLY A 310 6.15 16.98 16.58
CA GLY A 310 7.01 16.06 17.35
C GLY A 310 6.69 14.60 17.00
N PRO A 311 6.32 13.74 17.98
CA PRO A 311 5.93 12.35 17.72
C PRO A 311 4.50 12.20 17.16
N VAL A 312 3.77 13.31 16.97
CA VAL A 312 2.38 13.29 16.50
C VAL A 312 2.32 13.70 15.04
N TYR A 313 1.68 12.86 14.23
CA TYR A 313 1.35 13.16 12.84
C TYR A 313 -0.16 13.11 12.68
N THR A 314 -0.71 14.15 12.05
CA THR A 314 -2.15 14.24 11.79
C THR A 314 -2.42 14.44 10.32
N TYR A 315 -3.20 13.55 9.73
CA TYR A 315 -3.72 13.69 8.37
C TYR A 315 -5.10 14.33 8.44
N VAL A 316 -5.33 15.36 7.63
CA VAL A 316 -6.63 16.02 7.44
C VAL A 316 -6.95 15.92 5.95
N ASP A 317 -7.81 14.99 5.59
CA ASP A 317 -8.08 14.60 4.21
C ASP A 317 -9.53 14.86 3.84
N VAL A 318 -9.73 15.48 2.68
CA VAL A 318 -10.99 15.42 1.95
C VAL A 318 -10.76 14.50 0.77
N ILE A 319 -11.28 13.28 0.88
CA ILE A 319 -11.24 12.29 -0.19
C ILE A 319 -12.54 12.37 -0.99
N SER A 320 -12.42 12.46 -2.30
CA SER A 320 -13.52 12.32 -3.26
C SER A 320 -13.24 11.11 -4.16
N GLY A 321 -14.28 10.34 -4.45
CA GLY A 321 -14.20 9.22 -5.38
C GLY A 321 -15.42 9.09 -6.26
N GLU A 322 -15.23 8.54 -7.45
CA GLU A 322 -16.28 8.12 -8.38
C GLU A 322 -15.95 6.69 -8.79
N ASN A 323 -16.93 5.78 -8.67
CA ASN A 323 -16.74 4.33 -8.84
C ASN A 323 -15.55 3.77 -8.04
N MET A 324 -15.15 4.39 -6.92
CA MET A 324 -13.93 4.05 -6.21
C MET A 324 -14.20 3.21 -4.97
N ILE A 325 -13.42 2.14 -4.81
CA ILE A 325 -13.46 1.23 -3.65
C ILE A 325 -13.25 2.05 -2.35
N PHE A 326 -13.96 1.70 -1.29
CA PHE A 326 -14.04 2.45 -0.02
C PHE A 326 -14.60 3.88 -0.08
N MET A 327 -15.03 4.35 -1.26
CA MET A 327 -15.74 5.62 -1.46
C MET A 327 -17.20 5.40 -1.87
N ASN A 328 -17.82 4.34 -1.35
CA ASN A 328 -19.19 3.93 -1.67
C ASN A 328 -19.44 3.77 -3.18
N GLY A 329 -18.42 3.28 -3.89
CA GLY A 329 -18.49 2.89 -5.29
C GLY A 329 -17.55 1.72 -5.57
N ASN A 330 -17.62 1.18 -6.78
CA ASN A 330 -16.73 0.14 -7.27
C ASN A 330 -16.71 0.18 -8.82
N PRO A 331 -15.56 0.07 -9.50
CA PRO A 331 -15.52 0.06 -10.97
C PRO A 331 -16.39 -1.06 -11.57
N THR A 332 -16.49 -2.22 -10.92
CA THR A 332 -17.28 -3.38 -11.38
C THR A 332 -18.78 -3.26 -11.15
N ALA A 333 -19.20 -2.29 -10.32
CA ALA A 333 -20.60 -2.00 -10.03
C ALA A 333 -20.82 -0.48 -9.96
N PRO A 334 -20.65 0.24 -11.07
CA PRO A 334 -20.68 1.69 -11.07
C PRO A 334 -22.10 2.23 -10.87
N ASP A 335 -22.22 3.27 -10.05
CA ASP A 335 -23.46 4.03 -9.86
C ASP A 335 -23.37 5.44 -10.47
N GLY A 336 -22.17 5.84 -10.93
CA GLY A 336 -21.90 7.17 -11.49
C GLY A 336 -22.02 8.30 -10.46
N GLU A 337 -22.08 7.96 -9.16
CA GLU A 337 -22.15 8.94 -8.09
C GLU A 337 -20.75 9.34 -7.62
N ARG A 338 -20.58 10.63 -7.37
CA ARG A 338 -19.37 11.16 -6.75
C ARG A 338 -19.61 11.36 -5.27
N ASN A 339 -18.82 10.64 -4.48
CA ASN A 339 -18.92 10.57 -3.04
C ASN A 339 -17.73 11.28 -2.40
N THR A 340 -17.94 11.94 -1.25
CA THR A 340 -16.89 12.68 -0.54
C THR A 340 -16.91 12.39 0.96
N ARG A 341 -15.74 12.23 1.54
CA ARG A 341 -15.54 12.03 2.98
C ARG A 341 -14.46 12.96 3.52
N LEU A 342 -14.75 13.56 4.66
CA LEU A 342 -13.73 14.16 5.53
C LEU A 342 -13.14 13.06 6.42
N ASN A 343 -11.82 12.97 6.47
CA ASN A 343 -11.09 12.04 7.33
C ASN A 343 -10.02 12.80 8.12
N ILE A 344 -9.94 12.56 9.42
CA ILE A 344 -8.88 13.12 10.27
C ILE A 344 -8.26 12.00 11.10
N ASN A 345 -7.05 11.60 10.74
CA ASN A 345 -6.28 10.59 11.46
C ASN A 345 -5.25 11.26 12.37
N PHE A 346 -5.22 10.90 13.64
CA PHE A 346 -4.20 11.33 14.59
C PHE A 346 -3.36 10.13 15.00
N GLY A 347 -2.05 10.17 14.79
CA GLY A 347 -1.13 9.14 15.23
C GLY A 347 -0.05 9.67 16.17
N TYR A 348 0.16 8.97 17.28
CA TYR A 348 1.34 9.15 18.13
C TYR A 348 2.30 7.99 17.90
N TYR A 349 3.55 8.29 17.57
CA TYR A 349 4.59 7.32 17.22
C TYR A 349 5.72 7.37 18.26
N PHE A 350 6.18 6.22 18.75
CA PHE A 350 7.15 6.12 19.86
C PHE A 350 8.32 5.18 19.59
#